data_AF-A0A177DRZ8-F1
#
_entry.id   AF-A0A177DRZ8-F1
#
_cell.length_a   1.000
_cell.length_b   1.000
_cell.length_c   1.000
_cell.angle_alpha   90.00
_cell.angle_beta   90.00
_cell.angle_gamma   90.00
#
_symmetry.space_group_name_H-M   'P 1'
#
loop_
_entity.id
_entity.type
_entity.pdbx_description
1 polymer ?
#
loop_
_entity_poly.entity_id
_entity_poly.type
_entity_poly.pdbx_seq_one_letter_code
_entity_poly.pdbx_strand_id
1 'polypeptide(L)'
;MAIIIDLPPEILEQIYHYLGSIDDVHHFGRMCSKTHHVIQKQNIYLEIMRSIIHSSPQHRYDFQLCRSLDLHRKIVAHLERHPMPFAASQPGVFSFSIWETQLMQTARSCSSPAEWTDDMICDILARYQGLRVLENIWLERELQEQDFLSVDDTSDAQRFVHRFATLVDREQKFRDGDLPRRNPNTPHTWYYTELDADQRERFYAAVTCVWLLNEIRWVLTNFAYPANFTVQIEILGALKARIEMETRTPLLDELDRHAVFTFMYHHLLPLHALFMADASSSKLPFTFASDFSKDTAHCTRLLQLFLMASQTYFQPPDLVDLTLRSRTSRKPPYPLLPTPCSTEKYRRPLPSLFYPGHDLNCTHLKASFQRTSIAHLTLITRSSFHQTSHDMSQGGISPSALGEALFKVPDHARRYLADRVLVAFEKDEVRERGKREMRGVWGKKWSIVGWAVWWWAGSEEKARMKMERLRAIEQ
;
A
#
# COMPACT_ATOMS: atom_id res chain seq x y z
N MET A 1 28.85 -41.67 -5.20
CA MET A 1 28.26 -40.31 -5.13
C MET A 1 27.23 -40.36 -4.02
N ALA A 2 27.37 -39.53 -2.98
CA ALA A 2 26.34 -39.45 -1.95
C ALA A 2 25.12 -38.76 -2.55
N ILE A 3 23.98 -39.44 -2.54
CA ILE A 3 22.71 -38.85 -2.97
C ILE A 3 22.17 -38.11 -1.75
N ILE A 4 21.51 -36.96 -1.94
CA ILE A 4 20.90 -36.18 -0.82
C ILE A 4 20.04 -37.06 0.10
N ILE A 5 19.43 -38.12 -0.43
CA ILE A 5 18.63 -39.10 0.32
C ILE A 5 19.44 -39.96 1.30
N ASP A 6 20.76 -40.03 1.15
CA ASP A 6 21.66 -40.79 2.03
C ASP A 6 22.05 -39.98 3.28
N LEU A 7 21.82 -38.66 3.27
CA LEU A 7 22.18 -37.77 4.38
C LEU A 7 21.34 -38.05 5.63
N PRO A 8 21.93 -38.05 6.84
CA PRO A 8 21.17 -38.14 8.09
C PRO A 8 20.13 -37.01 8.23
N PRO A 9 19.00 -37.23 8.93
CA PRO A 9 17.97 -36.22 9.16
C PRO A 9 18.51 -34.90 9.73
N GLU A 10 19.52 -34.96 10.59
CA GLU A 10 20.15 -33.80 11.22
C GLU A 10 20.88 -32.92 10.18
N ILE A 11 21.50 -33.55 9.18
CA ILE A 11 22.15 -32.83 8.08
C ILE A 11 21.11 -32.24 7.13
N LEU A 12 20.01 -32.97 6.89
CA LEU A 12 18.91 -32.46 6.08
C LEU A 12 18.25 -31.23 6.74
N GLU A 13 18.05 -31.27 8.06
CA GLU A 13 17.58 -30.12 8.84
C GLU A 13 18.53 -28.93 8.72
N GLN A 14 19.85 -29.14 8.87
CA GLN A 14 20.83 -28.08 8.65
C GLN A 14 20.72 -27.47 7.25
N ILE A 15 20.57 -28.29 6.20
CA ILE A 15 20.38 -27.80 4.83
C ILE A 15 19.14 -26.88 4.75
N TYR A 16 18.03 -27.25 5.40
CA TYR A 16 16.82 -26.43 5.43
C TYR A 16 17.06 -25.04 6.01
N HIS A 17 17.85 -24.89 7.07
CA HIS A 17 18.15 -23.58 7.68
C HIS A 17 18.96 -22.64 6.77
N TYR A 18 19.61 -23.17 5.73
CA TYR A 18 20.43 -22.41 4.78
C TYR A 18 19.77 -22.20 3.42
N LEU A 19 18.49 -22.58 3.24
CA LEU A 19 17.76 -22.27 2.01
C LEU A 19 17.51 -20.76 1.87
N GLY A 20 17.22 -20.29 0.66
CA GLY A 20 17.11 -18.84 0.37
C GLY A 20 15.74 -18.25 0.71
N SER A 21 14.69 -19.06 0.64
CA SER A 21 13.31 -18.59 0.73
C SER A 21 12.34 -19.63 1.30
N ILE A 22 11.14 -19.17 1.67
CA ILE A 22 10.02 -20.04 2.07
C ILE A 22 9.68 -21.03 0.94
N ASP A 23 9.76 -20.57 -0.31
CA ASP A 23 9.49 -21.41 -1.48
C ASP A 23 10.50 -22.55 -1.59
N ASP A 24 11.79 -22.27 -1.40
CA ASP A 24 12.85 -23.28 -1.45
C ASP A 24 12.63 -24.37 -0.41
N VAL A 25 12.19 -24.01 0.80
CA VAL A 25 11.83 -24.98 1.86
C VAL A 25 10.72 -25.92 1.38
N HIS A 26 9.63 -25.37 0.85
CA HIS A 26 8.52 -26.20 0.37
C HIS A 26 8.89 -27.00 -0.89
N HIS A 27 9.70 -26.44 -1.80
CA HIS A 27 10.20 -27.16 -2.97
C HIS A 27 11.09 -28.33 -2.57
N PHE A 28 12.05 -28.12 -1.65
CA PHE A 28 12.93 -29.17 -1.16
C PHE A 28 12.16 -30.26 -0.41
N GLY A 29 11.15 -29.86 0.36
CA GLY A 29 10.24 -30.80 1.04
C GLY A 29 9.39 -31.65 0.10
N ARG A 30 9.16 -31.21 -1.14
CA ARG A 30 8.40 -31.99 -2.14
C ARG A 30 9.25 -32.99 -2.92
N MET A 31 10.58 -32.97 -2.78
CA MET A 31 11.48 -33.81 -3.59
C MET A 31 11.41 -35.30 -3.24
N CYS A 32 11.31 -35.66 -1.95
CA CYS A 32 11.15 -37.06 -1.52
C CYS A 32 10.55 -37.17 -0.11
N SER A 33 10.17 -38.39 0.29
CA SER A 33 9.59 -38.65 1.61
C SER A 33 10.53 -38.27 2.77
N LYS A 34 11.84 -38.45 2.60
CA LYS A 34 12.83 -38.17 3.65
C LYS A 34 12.96 -36.67 3.94
N THR A 35 13.03 -35.84 2.90
CA THR A 35 13.07 -34.37 3.06
C THR A 35 11.74 -33.85 3.60
N HIS A 36 10.62 -34.38 3.10
CA HIS A 36 9.30 -34.06 3.62
C HIS A 36 9.18 -34.35 5.13
N HIS A 37 9.73 -35.48 5.60
CA HIS A 37 9.64 -35.89 7.00
C HIS A 37 10.30 -34.90 7.98
N VAL A 38 11.34 -34.18 7.55
CA VAL A 38 11.99 -33.14 8.39
C VAL A 38 11.00 -32.03 8.72
N ILE A 39 10.29 -31.52 7.70
CA ILE A 39 9.35 -30.40 7.86
C ILE A 39 7.95 -30.82 8.35
N GLN A 40 7.71 -32.12 8.58
CA GLN A 40 6.46 -32.59 9.18
C GLN A 40 6.37 -32.27 10.69
N LYS A 41 7.51 -32.10 11.36
CA LYS A 41 7.56 -31.75 12.78
C LYS A 41 7.40 -30.24 12.94
N GLN A 42 6.29 -29.81 13.55
CA GLN A 42 5.93 -28.40 13.66
C GLN A 42 7.03 -27.52 14.28
N ASN A 43 7.66 -27.97 15.38
CA ASN A 43 8.71 -27.19 16.04
C ASN A 43 9.92 -26.98 15.12
N ILE A 44 10.36 -28.02 14.41
CA ILE A 44 11.49 -27.96 13.47
C ILE A 44 11.11 -27.06 12.29
N TYR A 45 9.90 -27.21 11.75
CA TYR A 45 9.41 -26.36 10.66
C TYR A 45 9.42 -24.87 11.03
N LEU A 46 8.95 -24.52 12.23
CA LEU A 46 8.94 -23.14 12.69
C LEU A 46 10.36 -22.62 12.94
N GLU A 47 11.28 -23.45 13.41
CA GLU A 47 12.69 -23.09 13.56
C GLU A 47 13.36 -22.83 12.21
N ILE A 48 13.14 -23.70 11.23
CA ILE A 48 13.58 -23.51 9.84
C ILE A 48 13.04 -22.20 9.30
N MET A 49 11.72 -21.99 9.37
CA MET A 49 11.08 -20.79 8.84
C MET A 49 11.57 -19.52 9.53
N ARG A 50 11.83 -19.56 10.83
CA ARG A 50 12.45 -18.45 11.58
C ARG A 50 13.84 -18.12 11.05
N SER A 51 14.69 -19.11 10.77
CA SER A 51 16.01 -18.87 10.18
C SER A 51 15.90 -18.23 8.79
N ILE A 52 15.01 -18.75 7.94
CA ILE A 52 14.78 -18.25 6.58
C ILE A 52 14.23 -16.82 6.60
N ILE A 53 13.20 -16.55 7.39
CA ILE A 53 12.57 -15.23 7.49
C ILE A 53 13.55 -14.20 8.06
N HIS A 54 14.38 -14.58 9.02
CA HIS A 54 15.38 -13.68 9.58
C HIS A 54 16.48 -13.30 8.58
N SER A 55 16.93 -14.24 7.74
CA SER A 55 18.06 -14.02 6.83
C SER A 55 17.65 -13.45 5.46
N SER A 56 16.43 -13.72 5.01
CA SER A 56 16.00 -13.43 3.64
C SER A 56 15.67 -11.94 3.41
N PRO A 57 16.18 -11.31 2.33
CA PRO A 57 15.94 -9.90 1.99
C PRO A 57 14.47 -9.52 1.87
N GLN A 58 13.62 -10.44 1.43
CA GLN A 58 12.21 -10.15 1.16
C GLN A 58 11.44 -9.81 2.44
N HIS A 59 11.87 -10.32 3.59
CA HIS A 59 11.19 -10.18 4.89
C HIS A 59 11.72 -9.04 5.76
N ARG A 60 12.57 -8.16 5.21
CA ARG A 60 13.24 -7.08 5.98
C ARG A 60 12.29 -6.11 6.70
N TYR A 61 11.07 -5.92 6.20
CA TYR A 61 10.05 -5.09 6.86
C TYR A 61 9.07 -5.88 7.72
N ASP A 62 9.07 -7.22 7.65
CA ASP A 62 8.04 -8.04 8.28
C ASP A 62 8.06 -7.97 9.81
N PHE A 63 9.24 -7.81 10.42
CA PHE A 63 9.34 -7.67 11.87
C PHE A 63 8.64 -6.39 12.35
N GLN A 64 8.98 -5.26 11.73
CA GLN A 64 8.39 -3.96 12.02
C GLN A 64 6.88 -3.98 11.73
N LEU A 65 6.47 -4.60 10.63
CA LEU A 65 5.07 -4.74 10.25
C LEU A 65 4.29 -5.60 11.25
N CYS A 66 4.81 -6.74 11.70
CA CYS A 66 4.14 -7.55 12.74
C CYS A 66 3.91 -6.75 14.02
N ARG A 67 4.91 -5.98 14.47
CA ARG A 67 4.75 -5.10 15.64
C ARG A 67 3.72 -4.00 15.42
N SER A 68 3.66 -3.46 14.20
CA SER A 68 2.68 -2.44 13.82
C SER A 68 1.25 -3.01 13.81
N LEU A 69 1.07 -4.23 13.30
CA LEU A 69 -0.21 -4.94 13.33
C LEU A 69 -0.64 -5.31 14.76
N ASP A 70 0.30 -5.66 15.64
CA ASP A 70 -0.01 -5.85 17.06
C ASP A 70 -0.44 -4.55 17.75
N LEU A 71 0.20 -3.43 17.41
CA LEU A 71 -0.23 -2.11 17.87
C LEU A 71 -1.63 -1.78 17.35
N HIS A 72 -1.90 -2.03 16.07
CA HIS A 72 -3.23 -1.87 15.47
C HIS A 72 -4.29 -2.66 16.28
N ARG A 73 -4.06 -3.95 16.52
CA ARG A 73 -4.97 -4.81 17.31
C ARG A 73 -5.23 -4.22 18.71
N LYS A 74 -4.19 -3.71 19.39
CA LYS A 74 -4.30 -3.07 20.71
C LYS A 74 -5.11 -1.77 20.67
N ILE A 75 -4.90 -0.95 19.64
CA ILE A 75 -5.62 0.31 19.43
C ILE A 75 -7.10 0.03 19.19
N VAL A 76 -7.44 -0.91 18.29
CA VAL A 76 -8.83 -1.29 18.02
C VAL A 76 -9.51 -1.75 19.32
N ALA A 77 -8.90 -2.69 20.05
CA ALA A 77 -9.45 -3.19 21.31
C ALA A 77 -9.61 -2.09 22.39
N HIS A 78 -8.72 -1.10 22.41
CA HIS A 78 -8.84 0.03 23.33
C HIS A 78 -9.98 0.96 22.94
N LEU A 79 -10.08 1.33 21.66
CA LEU A 79 -11.08 2.27 21.14
C LEU A 79 -12.50 1.69 21.15
N GLU A 80 -12.64 0.36 21.04
CA GLU A 80 -13.93 -0.30 21.29
C GLU A 80 -14.43 -0.12 22.73
N ARG A 81 -13.51 -0.03 23.71
CA ARG A 81 -13.85 0.18 25.13
C ARG A 81 -13.94 1.66 25.49
N HIS A 82 -13.12 2.49 24.85
CA HIS A 82 -12.99 3.92 25.10
C HIS A 82 -13.04 4.67 23.76
N PRO A 83 -14.24 5.00 23.24
CA PRO A 83 -14.42 5.53 21.89
C PRO A 83 -14.04 7.02 21.77
N MET A 84 -12.84 7.37 22.23
CA MET A 84 -12.30 8.72 22.26
C MET A 84 -10.94 8.75 21.55
N PRO A 85 -10.65 9.81 20.76
CA PRO A 85 -9.34 9.97 20.16
C PRO A 85 -8.21 10.08 21.19
N PHE A 86 -6.99 9.70 20.81
CA PHE A 86 -5.83 9.77 21.70
C PHE A 86 -5.38 11.20 21.93
N ALA A 87 -5.07 11.55 23.17
CA ALA A 87 -4.41 12.83 23.45
C ALA A 87 -3.04 12.88 22.78
N ALA A 88 -2.75 13.99 22.10
CA ALA A 88 -1.46 14.26 21.49
C ALA A 88 -0.53 14.92 22.52
N SER A 89 0.68 14.38 22.73
CA SER A 89 1.67 15.03 23.59
C SER A 89 2.08 16.40 23.02
N GLN A 90 2.32 17.35 23.92
CA GLN A 90 2.66 18.73 23.56
C GLN A 90 4.19 18.94 23.58
N PRO A 91 4.74 19.82 22.71
CA PRO A 91 6.15 20.15 22.72
C PRO A 91 6.61 20.66 24.10
N GLY A 92 7.80 20.24 24.54
CA GLY A 92 8.38 20.65 25.83
C GLY A 92 7.90 19.85 27.04
N VAL A 93 6.97 18.90 26.88
CA VAL A 93 6.60 17.94 27.92
C VAL A 93 7.47 16.69 27.77
N PHE A 94 8.14 16.27 28.85
CA PHE A 94 9.08 15.14 28.84
C PHE A 94 8.45 13.75 28.76
N SER A 95 7.12 13.63 28.65
CA SER A 95 6.42 12.36 28.60
C SER A 95 5.64 12.18 27.29
N PHE A 96 6.02 11.16 26.52
CA PHE A 96 5.20 10.62 25.45
C PHE A 96 4.00 9.88 26.04
N SER A 97 2.87 9.94 25.35
CA SER A 97 1.74 9.06 25.61
C SER A 97 2.13 7.60 25.41
N ILE A 98 1.33 6.69 25.99
CA ILE A 98 1.53 5.26 25.81
C ILE A 98 1.48 4.84 24.32
N TRP A 99 0.61 5.48 23.53
CA TRP A 99 0.42 5.16 22.11
C TRP A 99 1.58 5.66 21.26
N GLU A 100 2.10 6.85 21.54
CA GLU A 100 3.33 7.38 20.92
C GLU A 100 4.54 6.49 21.24
N THR A 101 4.67 6.08 22.50
CA THR A 101 5.75 5.18 22.94
C THR A 101 5.67 3.84 22.22
N GLN A 102 4.48 3.24 22.15
CA GLN A 102 4.30 1.97 21.45
C GLN A 102 4.52 2.11 19.93
N LEU A 103 4.10 3.22 19.33
CA LEU A 103 4.35 3.51 17.92
C LEU A 103 5.85 3.63 17.64
N MET A 104 6.61 4.36 18.46
CA MET A 104 8.07 4.43 18.32
C MET A 104 8.74 3.05 18.38
N GLN A 105 8.19 2.15 19.20
CA GLN A 105 8.71 0.80 19.34
C GLN A 105 8.47 -0.09 18.11
N THR A 106 7.50 0.22 17.23
CA THR A 106 7.23 -0.62 16.04
C THR A 106 8.38 -0.59 15.03
N ALA A 107 9.15 0.50 14.97
CA ALA A 107 10.28 0.62 14.04
C ALA A 107 11.59 0.00 14.56
N ARG A 108 11.58 -0.72 15.70
CA ARG A 108 12.77 -1.45 16.14
C ARG A 108 13.04 -2.61 15.18
N SER A 109 14.22 -2.65 14.59
CA SER A 109 14.69 -3.79 13.79
C SER A 109 14.90 -5.04 14.65
N CYS A 110 14.86 -6.20 14.01
CA CYS A 110 15.14 -7.49 14.65
C CYS A 110 16.64 -7.74 14.65
N SER A 111 17.25 -7.86 15.83
CA SER A 111 18.70 -8.10 15.93
C SER A 111 19.04 -9.59 16.08
N SER A 112 18.08 -10.42 16.48
CA SER A 112 18.31 -11.85 16.72
C SER A 112 17.14 -12.72 16.25
N PRO A 113 17.38 -13.94 15.73
CA PRO A 113 16.34 -14.92 15.45
C PRO A 113 15.42 -15.19 16.65
N ALA A 114 15.95 -15.13 17.87
CA ALA A 114 15.19 -15.42 19.09
C ALA A 114 14.08 -14.40 19.40
N GLU A 115 14.09 -13.22 18.76
CA GLU A 115 13.03 -12.22 18.92
C GLU A 115 11.75 -12.58 18.15
N TRP A 116 11.80 -13.51 17.21
CA TRP A 116 10.65 -13.96 16.44
C TRP A 116 9.83 -14.99 17.23
N THR A 117 8.60 -14.61 17.59
CA THR A 117 7.64 -15.56 18.15
C THR A 117 7.07 -16.49 17.07
N ASP A 118 6.60 -17.67 17.47
CA ASP A 118 5.96 -18.62 16.55
C ASP A 118 4.73 -18.00 15.86
N ASP A 119 3.98 -17.15 16.55
CA ASP A 119 2.84 -16.42 16.00
C ASP A 119 3.26 -15.45 14.89
N MET A 120 4.37 -14.73 15.06
CA MET A 120 4.90 -13.84 14.02
C MET A 120 5.32 -14.64 12.78
N ILE A 121 5.95 -15.80 12.97
CA ILE A 121 6.34 -16.68 11.87
C ILE A 121 5.09 -17.16 11.11
N CYS A 122 4.07 -17.63 11.81
CA CYS A 122 2.80 -18.05 11.20
C CYS A 122 2.12 -16.89 10.44
N ASP A 123 2.07 -15.70 11.03
CA ASP A 123 1.50 -14.50 10.39
C ASP A 123 2.25 -14.14 9.10
N ILE A 124 3.58 -14.27 9.07
CA ILE A 124 4.40 -14.00 7.88
C ILE A 124 4.18 -15.06 6.81
N LEU A 125 4.11 -16.35 7.17
CA LEU A 125 3.83 -17.42 6.22
C LEU A 125 2.47 -17.22 5.55
N ALA A 126 1.44 -16.89 6.34
CA ALA A 126 0.11 -16.59 5.82
C ALA A 126 0.11 -15.36 4.92
N ARG A 127 0.82 -14.29 5.32
CA ARG A 127 0.97 -13.05 4.55
C ARG A 127 1.70 -13.27 3.22
N TYR A 128 2.83 -13.98 3.26
CA TYR A 128 3.63 -14.28 2.09
C TYR A 128 2.82 -15.01 1.02
N GLN A 129 2.04 -16.02 1.44
CA GLN A 129 1.15 -16.72 0.52
C GLN A 129 -0.05 -15.87 0.08
N GLY A 130 -0.68 -15.14 0.99
CA GLY A 130 -1.87 -14.33 0.71
C GLY A 130 -1.62 -13.17 -0.24
N LEU A 131 -0.44 -12.54 -0.16
CA LEU A 131 -0.09 -11.39 -0.98
C LEU A 131 0.32 -11.77 -2.42
N ARG A 132 0.56 -13.05 -2.73
CA ARG A 132 0.76 -13.52 -4.12
C ARG A 132 -0.41 -13.19 -5.04
N VAL A 133 -1.60 -13.00 -4.48
CA VAL A 133 -2.76 -12.56 -5.27
C VAL A 133 -2.47 -11.20 -5.93
N LEU A 134 -1.77 -10.29 -5.27
CA LEU A 134 -1.40 -9.00 -5.85
C LEU A 134 -0.36 -9.14 -6.98
N GLU A 135 0.62 -10.04 -6.82
CA GLU A 135 1.57 -10.40 -7.88
C GLU A 135 0.82 -10.94 -9.11
N ASN A 136 -0.10 -11.89 -8.91
CA ASN A 136 -0.89 -12.46 -9.99
C ASN A 136 -1.70 -11.39 -10.72
N ILE A 137 -2.39 -10.50 -9.99
CA ILE A 137 -3.16 -9.42 -10.60
C ILE A 137 -2.26 -8.45 -11.35
N TRP A 138 -1.09 -8.11 -10.80
CA TRP A 138 -0.11 -7.26 -11.49
C TRP A 138 0.31 -7.85 -12.84
N LEU A 139 0.46 -9.17 -12.92
CA LEU A 139 0.89 -9.89 -14.11
C LEU A 139 -0.22 -10.14 -15.15
N GLU A 140 -1.50 -9.88 -14.83
CA GLU A 140 -2.63 -10.21 -15.73
C GLU A 140 -2.57 -9.48 -17.09
N ARG A 141 -2.22 -8.18 -17.08
CA ARG A 141 -2.13 -7.35 -18.30
C ARG A 141 -1.12 -6.22 -18.17
N GLU A 142 -0.76 -5.63 -19.29
CA GLU A 142 0.00 -4.38 -19.32
C GLU A 142 -0.92 -3.21 -18.90
N LEU A 143 -0.43 -2.37 -17.98
CA LEU A 143 -1.16 -1.20 -17.52
C LEU A 143 -0.67 0.05 -18.25
N GLN A 144 -1.60 0.90 -18.66
CA GLN A 144 -1.34 2.17 -19.33
C GLN A 144 -1.71 3.34 -18.42
N GLU A 145 -1.40 4.58 -18.82
CA GLU A 145 -1.74 5.77 -18.04
C GLU A 145 -3.24 5.84 -17.70
N GLN A 146 -4.11 5.39 -18.62
CA GLN A 146 -5.56 5.39 -18.43
C GLN A 146 -6.06 4.32 -17.43
N ASP A 147 -5.19 3.40 -17.04
CA ASP A 147 -5.46 2.41 -15.99
C ASP A 147 -5.15 2.96 -14.59
N PHE A 148 -4.81 4.24 -14.45
CA PHE A 148 -4.56 4.87 -13.16
C PHE A 148 -5.45 6.10 -12.92
N LEU A 149 -5.89 6.28 -11.68
CA LEU A 149 -6.62 7.43 -11.19
C LEU A 149 -6.08 7.87 -9.81
N SER A 150 -5.45 9.04 -9.77
CA SER A 150 -5.07 9.73 -8.53
C SER A 150 -6.08 10.80 -8.17
N VAL A 151 -6.23 11.09 -6.88
CA VAL A 151 -7.18 12.08 -6.35
C VAL A 151 -6.89 13.51 -6.80
N ASP A 152 -5.64 13.81 -7.13
CA ASP A 152 -5.11 15.13 -7.46
C ASP A 152 -4.75 15.29 -8.95
N ASP A 153 -5.19 14.34 -9.79
CA ASP A 153 -4.91 14.36 -11.22
C ASP A 153 -5.59 15.54 -11.96
N THR A 154 -6.76 15.97 -11.49
CA THR A 154 -7.47 17.11 -12.07
C THR A 154 -8.33 17.80 -11.02
N SER A 155 -8.53 19.12 -11.19
CA SER A 155 -9.46 19.91 -10.38
C SER A 155 -10.88 19.96 -10.96
N ASP A 156 -11.07 19.43 -12.17
CA ASP A 156 -12.32 19.45 -12.92
C ASP A 156 -13.13 18.17 -12.69
N ALA A 157 -14.37 18.31 -12.21
CA ALA A 157 -15.20 17.17 -11.84
C ALA A 157 -15.54 16.28 -13.04
N GLN A 158 -15.90 16.87 -14.19
CA GLN A 158 -16.29 16.11 -15.39
C GLN A 158 -15.11 15.28 -15.92
N ARG A 159 -13.92 15.88 -15.98
CA ARG A 159 -12.70 15.19 -16.40
C ARG A 159 -12.32 14.08 -15.42
N PHE A 160 -12.51 14.29 -14.12
CA PHE A 160 -12.24 13.27 -13.11
C PHE A 160 -13.17 12.05 -13.28
N VAL A 161 -14.48 12.30 -13.47
CA VAL A 161 -15.47 11.24 -13.73
C VAL A 161 -15.18 10.53 -15.04
N HIS A 162 -14.80 11.25 -16.09
CA HIS A 162 -14.42 10.64 -17.36
C HIS A 162 -13.21 9.70 -17.23
N ARG A 163 -12.19 10.10 -16.44
CA ARG A 163 -11.05 9.22 -16.15
C ARG A 163 -11.47 7.98 -15.36
N PHE A 164 -12.31 8.13 -14.35
CA PHE A 164 -12.85 7.00 -13.59
C PHE A 164 -13.64 6.04 -14.49
N ALA A 165 -14.52 6.55 -15.35
CA ALA A 165 -15.28 5.75 -16.30
C ALA A 165 -14.37 5.03 -17.29
N THR A 166 -13.32 5.71 -17.79
CA THR A 166 -12.32 5.11 -18.70
C THR A 166 -11.59 3.94 -18.04
N LEU A 167 -11.18 4.08 -16.77
CA LEU A 167 -10.55 2.99 -16.01
C LEU A 167 -11.47 1.76 -15.93
N VAL A 168 -12.74 1.97 -15.58
CA VAL A 168 -13.73 0.88 -15.43
C VAL A 168 -14.04 0.23 -16.79
N ASP A 169 -14.22 1.02 -17.85
CA ASP A 169 -14.45 0.55 -19.22
C ASP A 169 -13.29 -0.30 -19.73
N ARG A 170 -12.04 0.11 -19.47
CA ARG A 170 -10.86 -0.67 -19.86
C ARG A 170 -10.78 -2.02 -19.17
N GLU A 171 -11.18 -2.12 -17.92
CA GLU A 171 -11.26 -3.43 -17.24
C GLU A 171 -12.37 -4.30 -17.83
N GLN A 172 -13.50 -3.69 -18.20
CA GLN A 172 -14.58 -4.43 -18.86
C GLN A 172 -14.10 -4.99 -20.21
N LYS A 173 -13.48 -4.16 -21.05
CA LYS A 173 -12.84 -4.58 -22.31
C LYS A 173 -11.81 -5.69 -22.13
N PHE A 174 -10.99 -5.64 -21.08
CA PHE A 174 -10.05 -6.71 -20.77
C PHE A 174 -10.74 -8.04 -20.46
N ARG A 175 -11.86 -8.00 -19.74
CA ARG A 175 -12.63 -9.21 -19.42
C ARG A 175 -13.37 -9.78 -20.62
N ASP A 176 -13.87 -8.90 -21.48
CA ASP A 176 -14.57 -9.27 -22.71
C ASP A 176 -13.60 -9.80 -23.78
N GLY A 177 -12.29 -9.67 -23.55
CA GLY A 177 -11.22 -10.16 -24.43
C GLY A 177 -10.74 -9.13 -25.46
N ASP A 178 -11.27 -7.91 -25.42
CA ASP A 178 -10.89 -6.81 -26.31
C ASP A 178 -9.48 -6.26 -25.99
N LEU A 179 -9.05 -6.39 -24.73
CA LEU A 179 -7.65 -6.10 -24.36
C LEU A 179 -6.91 -7.41 -24.07
N PRO A 180 -5.69 -7.58 -24.61
CA PRO A 180 -4.96 -8.83 -24.46
C PRO A 180 -4.43 -9.00 -23.05
N ARG A 181 -4.42 -10.26 -22.59
CA ARG A 181 -3.57 -10.68 -21.48
C ARG A 181 -2.11 -10.62 -21.90
N ARG A 182 -1.21 -10.55 -20.91
CA ARG A 182 0.20 -10.79 -21.20
C ARG A 182 0.37 -12.17 -21.81
N ASN A 183 1.10 -12.22 -22.92
CA ASN A 183 1.28 -13.45 -23.66
C ASN A 183 2.77 -13.62 -23.98
N PRO A 184 3.35 -14.81 -23.73
CA PRO A 184 4.74 -15.09 -24.09
C PRO A 184 4.98 -14.96 -25.61
N ASN A 185 3.94 -15.12 -26.43
CA ASN A 185 4.01 -15.03 -27.89
C ASN A 185 3.91 -13.58 -28.42
N THR A 186 3.65 -12.60 -27.56
CA THR A 186 3.63 -11.18 -27.96
C THR A 186 5.02 -10.60 -27.71
N PRO A 187 5.75 -10.09 -28.74
CA PRO A 187 7.14 -9.64 -28.60
C PRO A 187 7.36 -8.60 -27.48
N HIS A 188 6.37 -7.74 -27.25
CA HIS A 188 6.43 -6.71 -26.21
C HIS A 188 6.20 -7.24 -24.79
N THR A 189 5.56 -8.42 -24.61
CA THR A 189 5.27 -8.98 -23.29
C THR A 189 5.94 -10.32 -23.01
N TRP A 190 6.72 -10.87 -23.95
CA TRP A 190 7.46 -12.13 -23.80
C TRP A 190 8.11 -12.26 -22.43
N TYR A 191 8.83 -11.21 -21.99
CA TYR A 191 9.67 -11.24 -20.78
C TYR A 191 8.91 -10.83 -19.52
N TYR A 192 7.60 -10.55 -19.62
CA TYR A 192 6.81 -9.88 -18.57
C TYR A 192 5.65 -10.73 -18.05
N THR A 193 5.67 -12.04 -18.31
CA THR A 193 4.60 -12.96 -17.92
C THR A 193 4.73 -13.47 -16.49
N GLU A 194 5.95 -13.50 -15.95
CA GLU A 194 6.27 -13.99 -14.61
C GLU A 194 7.35 -13.11 -13.96
N LEU A 195 7.40 -13.15 -12.63
CA LEU A 195 8.52 -12.62 -11.86
C LEU A 195 9.51 -13.73 -11.56
N ASP A 196 10.80 -13.46 -11.78
CA ASP A 196 11.86 -14.30 -11.25
C ASP A 196 11.98 -14.18 -9.71
N ALA A 197 12.90 -14.93 -9.11
CA ALA A 197 13.06 -14.95 -7.66
C ALA A 197 13.40 -13.57 -7.09
N ASP A 198 14.35 -12.84 -7.68
CA ASP A 198 14.76 -11.50 -7.21
C ASP A 198 13.61 -10.50 -7.34
N GLN A 199 12.91 -10.52 -8.47
CA GLN A 199 11.76 -9.66 -8.71
C GLN A 199 10.62 -9.93 -7.72
N ARG A 200 10.36 -11.20 -7.39
CA ARG A 200 9.35 -11.58 -6.40
C ARG A 200 9.74 -11.11 -5.00
N GLU A 201 11.00 -11.29 -4.60
CA GLU A 201 11.52 -10.83 -3.31
C GLU A 201 11.34 -9.31 -3.16
N ARG A 202 11.69 -8.56 -4.21
CA ARG A 202 11.54 -7.10 -4.25
C ARG A 202 10.07 -6.66 -4.25
N PHE A 203 9.21 -7.33 -5.01
CA PHE A 203 7.77 -7.06 -5.02
C PHE A 203 7.16 -7.23 -3.62
N TYR A 204 7.44 -8.35 -2.96
CA TYR A 204 6.93 -8.61 -1.62
C TYR A 204 7.46 -7.60 -0.58
N ALA A 205 8.75 -7.26 -0.63
CA ALA A 205 9.32 -6.26 0.24
C ALA A 205 8.74 -4.85 0.02
N ALA A 206 8.47 -4.47 -1.23
CA ALA A 206 7.82 -3.20 -1.54
C ALA A 206 6.37 -3.16 -1.01
N VAL A 207 5.60 -4.24 -1.16
CA VAL A 207 4.24 -4.34 -0.61
C VAL A 207 4.24 -4.21 0.91
N THR A 208 5.12 -4.94 1.60
CA THR A 208 5.20 -4.89 3.07
C THR A 208 5.71 -3.55 3.59
N CYS A 209 6.63 -2.88 2.89
CA CYS A 209 7.05 -1.52 3.22
C CYS A 209 5.89 -0.51 3.07
N VAL A 210 5.15 -0.55 1.96
CA VAL A 210 4.00 0.33 1.74
C VAL A 210 2.92 0.07 2.80
N TRP A 211 2.70 -1.19 3.17
CA TRP A 211 1.79 -1.55 4.27
C TRP A 211 2.25 -0.95 5.59
N LEU A 212 3.52 -1.11 5.96
CA LEU A 212 4.07 -0.55 7.20
C LEU A 212 3.88 0.97 7.28
N LEU A 213 4.13 1.70 6.19
CA LEU A 213 3.88 3.14 6.13
C LEU A 213 2.40 3.49 6.32
N ASN A 214 1.50 2.69 5.76
CA ASN A 214 0.06 2.87 5.93
C ASN A 214 -0.41 2.54 7.35
N GLU A 215 0.16 1.55 8.03
CA GLU A 215 -0.14 1.30 9.44
C GLU A 215 0.30 2.46 10.33
N ILE A 216 1.49 3.03 10.09
CA ILE A 216 1.95 4.23 10.81
C ILE A 216 0.96 5.38 10.58
N ARG A 217 0.61 5.64 9.31
CA ARG A 217 -0.38 6.66 8.94
C ARG A 217 -1.72 6.42 9.62
N TRP A 218 -2.19 5.17 9.64
CA TRP A 218 -3.43 4.75 10.29
C TRP A 218 -3.40 5.05 11.78
N VAL A 219 -2.34 4.66 12.50
CA VAL A 219 -2.19 4.95 13.94
C VAL A 219 -2.29 6.46 14.19
N LEU A 220 -1.61 7.27 13.37
CA LEU A 220 -1.63 8.72 13.47
C LEU A 220 -3.03 9.34 13.26
N THR A 221 -3.94 8.70 12.51
CA THR A 221 -5.33 9.19 12.36
C THR A 221 -6.14 9.15 13.66
N ASN A 222 -5.75 8.32 14.63
CA ASN A 222 -6.51 8.10 15.86
C ASN A 222 -6.23 9.14 16.98
N PHE A 223 -5.27 10.03 16.78
CA PHE A 223 -5.00 11.13 17.71
C PHE A 223 -6.06 12.25 17.60
N ALA A 224 -6.27 13.00 18.67
CA ALA A 224 -7.28 14.05 18.77
C ALA A 224 -7.08 15.16 17.71
N TYR A 225 -8.19 15.73 17.26
CA TYR A 225 -8.22 16.87 16.35
C TYR A 225 -9.28 17.87 16.83
N PRO A 226 -8.96 19.19 16.83
CA PRO A 226 -7.67 19.81 16.53
C PRO A 226 -6.65 19.63 17.67
N ALA A 227 -5.37 19.40 17.33
CA ALA A 227 -4.27 19.33 18.29
C ALA A 227 -2.95 19.73 17.60
N ASN A 228 -1.98 20.22 18.37
CA ASN A 228 -0.61 20.39 17.88
C ASN A 228 -0.02 19.00 17.57
N PHE A 229 0.45 18.81 16.33
CA PHE A 229 0.93 17.51 15.83
C PHE A 229 2.46 17.42 15.72
N THR A 230 3.21 18.39 16.27
CA THR A 230 4.67 18.45 16.14
C THR A 230 5.36 17.20 16.68
N VAL A 231 4.99 16.73 17.87
CA VAL A 231 5.60 15.53 18.48
C VAL A 231 5.41 14.29 17.61
N GLN A 232 4.22 14.13 17.03
CA GLN A 232 3.90 12.99 16.18
C GLN A 232 4.64 13.06 14.84
N ILE A 233 4.91 14.26 14.33
CA ILE A 233 5.76 14.47 13.15
C ILE A 233 7.22 14.12 13.46
N GLU A 234 7.74 14.45 14.64
CA GLU A 234 9.08 14.04 15.07
C GLU A 234 9.19 12.51 15.19
N ILE A 235 8.19 11.87 15.82
CA ILE A 235 8.09 10.42 15.88
C ILE A 235 8.07 9.83 14.46
N LEU A 236 7.23 10.35 13.58
CA LEU A 236 7.16 9.91 12.18
C LEU A 236 8.51 10.04 11.47
N GLY A 237 9.25 11.15 11.69
CA GLY A 237 10.60 11.33 11.16
C GLY A 237 11.57 10.24 11.64
N ALA A 238 11.55 9.93 12.95
CA ALA A 238 12.36 8.85 13.51
C ALA A 238 11.98 7.46 12.98
N LEU A 239 10.68 7.20 12.76
CA LEU A 239 10.21 5.94 12.18
C LEU A 239 10.70 5.79 10.73
N LYS A 240 10.56 6.84 9.91
CA LYS A 240 11.06 6.85 8.52
C LYS A 240 12.54 6.55 8.47
N ALA A 241 13.35 7.25 9.28
CA ALA A 241 14.79 7.03 9.34
C ALA A 241 15.16 5.57 9.66
N ARG A 242 14.41 4.92 10.55
CA ARG A 242 14.61 3.50 10.88
C ARG A 242 14.16 2.55 9.77
N ILE A 243 13.05 2.82 9.10
CA ILE A 243 12.61 2.04 7.92
C ILE A 243 13.65 2.17 6.79
N GLU A 244 14.22 3.36 6.63
CA GLU A 244 15.26 3.63 5.63
C GLU A 244 16.52 2.81 5.87
N MET A 245 16.86 2.46 7.12
CA MET A 245 18.01 1.59 7.44
C MET A 245 17.88 0.17 6.86
N GLU A 246 16.66 -0.30 6.59
CA GLU A 246 16.41 -1.60 5.96
C GLU A 246 16.52 -1.54 4.42
N THR A 247 16.69 -0.35 3.84
CA THR A 247 16.82 -0.18 2.39
C THR A 247 18.16 -0.74 1.91
N ARG A 248 18.13 -1.66 0.94
CA ARG A 248 19.37 -2.30 0.43
C ARG A 248 19.89 -1.63 -0.84
N THR A 249 18.99 -1.38 -1.79
CA THR A 249 19.29 -0.76 -3.08
C THR A 249 18.49 0.52 -3.19
N PRO A 250 19.07 1.69 -2.85
CA PRO A 250 18.31 2.91 -2.59
C PRO A 250 17.39 3.35 -3.71
N LEU A 251 17.87 3.46 -4.95
CA LEU A 251 16.99 3.88 -6.04
C LEU A 251 15.98 2.79 -6.38
N LEU A 252 16.45 1.54 -6.43
CA LEU A 252 15.63 0.40 -6.83
C LEU A 252 14.45 0.17 -5.88
N ASP A 253 14.71 0.17 -4.57
CA ASP A 253 13.69 -0.02 -3.54
C ASP A 253 12.64 1.09 -3.59
N GLU A 254 13.06 2.35 -3.80
CA GLU A 254 12.12 3.47 -3.86
C GLU A 254 11.26 3.43 -5.14
N LEU A 255 11.84 3.00 -6.26
CA LEU A 255 11.10 2.78 -7.52
C LEU A 255 10.03 1.69 -7.34
N ASP A 256 10.41 0.58 -6.72
CA ASP A 256 9.55 -0.56 -6.45
C ASP A 256 8.38 -0.16 -5.52
N ARG A 257 8.67 0.57 -4.42
CA ARG A 257 7.64 1.09 -3.50
C ARG A 257 6.66 2.03 -4.20
N HIS A 258 7.14 2.95 -5.03
CA HIS A 258 6.28 3.87 -5.76
C HIS A 258 5.39 3.14 -6.78
N ALA A 259 5.93 2.16 -7.48
CA ALA A 259 5.19 1.35 -8.44
C ALA A 259 4.09 0.52 -7.74
N VAL A 260 4.43 -0.16 -6.64
CA VAL A 260 3.49 -0.92 -5.82
C VAL A 260 2.38 -0.05 -5.25
N PHE A 261 2.71 1.13 -4.70
CA PHE A 261 1.72 2.08 -4.20
C PHE A 261 0.75 2.52 -5.30
N THR A 262 1.30 2.92 -6.46
CA THR A 262 0.50 3.38 -7.61
C THR A 262 -0.45 2.27 -8.09
N PHE A 263 0.03 1.04 -8.18
CA PHE A 263 -0.81 -0.10 -8.54
C PHE A 263 -1.91 -0.37 -7.52
N MET A 264 -1.58 -0.45 -6.23
CA MET A 264 -2.58 -0.76 -5.20
C MET A 264 -3.65 0.34 -5.10
N TYR A 265 -3.24 1.60 -5.08
CA TYR A 265 -4.11 2.70 -4.69
C TYR A 265 -4.58 3.61 -5.83
N HIS A 266 -3.90 3.62 -6.97
CA HIS A 266 -4.35 4.35 -8.16
C HIS A 266 -4.88 3.44 -9.26
N HIS A 267 -4.63 2.13 -9.20
CA HIS A 267 -5.22 1.15 -10.12
C HIS A 267 -6.27 0.28 -9.42
N LEU A 268 -5.86 -0.63 -8.53
CA LEU A 268 -6.76 -1.65 -7.95
C LEU A 268 -7.92 -1.05 -7.14
N LEU A 269 -7.60 -0.11 -6.24
CA LEU A 269 -8.60 0.54 -5.40
C LEU A 269 -9.72 1.23 -6.22
N PRO A 270 -9.42 2.19 -7.12
CA PRO A 270 -10.47 2.83 -7.92
C PRO A 270 -11.16 1.84 -8.84
N LEU A 271 -10.46 0.83 -9.37
CA LEU A 271 -11.05 -0.17 -10.25
C LEU A 271 -12.19 -0.97 -9.58
N HIS A 272 -12.02 -1.26 -8.29
CA HIS A 272 -13.00 -1.99 -7.50
C HIS A 272 -13.90 -1.11 -6.63
N ALA A 273 -13.78 0.22 -6.73
CA ALA A 273 -14.51 1.19 -5.90
C ALA A 273 -16.04 1.06 -6.01
N LEU A 274 -16.57 0.73 -7.20
CA LEU A 274 -18.01 0.54 -7.40
C LEU A 274 -18.63 -0.53 -6.50
N PHE A 275 -17.84 -1.48 -6.01
CA PHE A 275 -18.32 -2.49 -5.05
C PHE A 275 -18.73 -1.87 -3.69
N MET A 276 -18.15 -0.72 -3.35
CA MET A 276 -18.40 0.01 -2.11
C MET A 276 -19.31 1.24 -2.31
N ALA A 277 -19.81 1.47 -3.54
CA ALA A 277 -20.64 2.62 -3.86
C ALA A 277 -22.07 2.46 -3.36
N ASP A 278 -22.79 3.58 -3.29
CA ASP A 278 -24.22 3.70 -3.01
C ASP A 278 -24.68 3.14 -1.65
N ALA A 279 -23.74 2.80 -0.76
CA ALA A 279 -24.06 2.55 0.63
C ALA A 279 -24.48 3.86 1.33
N SER A 280 -25.26 3.74 2.42
CA SER A 280 -25.74 4.90 3.19
C SER A 280 -24.59 5.76 3.72
N SER A 281 -24.86 7.03 4.01
CA SER A 281 -23.84 7.97 4.52
C SER A 281 -23.14 7.47 5.78
N SER A 282 -23.73 6.59 6.59
CA SER A 282 -23.05 5.97 7.74
C SER A 282 -21.80 5.17 7.37
N LYS A 283 -21.63 4.79 6.09
CA LYS A 283 -20.42 4.14 5.59
C LYS A 283 -19.36 5.13 5.11
N LEU A 284 -19.62 6.44 5.06
CA LEU A 284 -18.60 7.42 4.71
C LEU A 284 -17.44 7.41 5.74
N PRO A 285 -16.19 7.59 5.29
CA PRO A 285 -15.78 7.96 3.94
C PRO A 285 -15.61 6.78 2.96
N PHE A 286 -16.03 5.57 3.31
CA PHE A 286 -15.81 4.34 2.51
C PHE A 286 -16.95 4.01 1.53
N THR A 287 -17.72 5.01 1.13
CA THR A 287 -18.78 4.93 0.11
C THR A 287 -18.84 6.24 -0.66
N PHE A 288 -19.47 6.23 -1.83
CA PHE A 288 -19.78 7.40 -2.65
C PHE A 288 -21.00 7.11 -3.52
N ALA A 289 -21.64 8.15 -4.04
CA ALA A 289 -22.75 7.97 -4.98
C ALA A 289 -22.20 7.69 -6.38
N SER A 290 -22.61 6.57 -7.00
CA SER A 290 -22.14 6.16 -8.33
C SER A 290 -22.86 6.87 -9.46
N ASP A 291 -24.05 7.43 -9.20
CA ASP A 291 -24.85 8.16 -10.16
C ASP A 291 -24.41 9.64 -10.28
N PHE A 292 -23.32 9.85 -11.04
CA PHE A 292 -22.75 11.18 -11.30
C PHE A 292 -23.69 12.13 -12.08
N SER A 293 -24.82 11.64 -12.63
CA SER A 293 -25.77 12.46 -13.39
C SER A 293 -26.61 13.37 -12.50
N LYS A 294 -26.83 12.98 -11.23
CA LYS A 294 -27.63 13.74 -10.27
C LYS A 294 -26.96 15.02 -9.79
N ASP A 295 -25.67 14.93 -9.49
CA ASP A 295 -24.82 16.06 -9.11
C ASP A 295 -23.36 15.64 -9.29
N THR A 296 -22.79 15.95 -10.44
CA THR A 296 -21.44 15.52 -10.78
C THR A 296 -20.42 16.06 -9.77
N ALA A 297 -20.54 17.32 -9.34
CA ALA A 297 -19.57 17.93 -8.44
C ALA A 297 -19.59 17.27 -7.05
N HIS A 298 -20.77 17.08 -6.47
CA HIS A 298 -20.93 16.44 -5.17
C HIS A 298 -20.49 14.97 -5.19
N CYS A 299 -20.93 14.19 -6.18
CA CYS A 299 -20.58 12.77 -6.28
C CYS A 299 -19.07 12.59 -6.50
N THR A 300 -18.44 13.45 -7.31
CA THR A 300 -16.99 13.40 -7.53
C THR A 300 -16.20 13.75 -6.28
N ARG A 301 -16.67 14.72 -5.47
CA ARG A 301 -16.06 15.03 -4.17
C ARG A 301 -16.14 13.85 -3.19
N LEU A 302 -17.26 13.10 -3.19
CA LEU A 302 -17.37 11.88 -2.39
C LEU A 302 -16.44 10.77 -2.89
N LEU A 303 -16.28 10.63 -4.21
CA LEU A 303 -15.29 9.71 -4.78
C LEU A 303 -13.86 10.09 -4.39
N GLN A 304 -13.50 11.38 -4.44
CA GLN A 304 -12.18 11.83 -3.97
C GLN A 304 -11.96 11.53 -2.48
N LEU A 305 -12.96 11.78 -1.65
CA LEU A 305 -12.93 11.43 -0.23
C LEU A 305 -12.72 9.91 -0.05
N PHE A 306 -13.46 9.09 -0.80
CA PHE A 306 -13.34 7.64 -0.78
C PHE A 306 -11.92 7.18 -1.12
N LEU A 307 -11.34 7.70 -2.21
CA LEU A 307 -10.00 7.32 -2.64
C LEU A 307 -8.94 7.73 -1.61
N MET A 308 -9.00 8.96 -1.08
CA MET A 308 -8.08 9.44 -0.04
C MET A 308 -8.18 8.66 1.27
N ALA A 309 -9.41 8.39 1.72
CA ALA A 309 -9.64 7.62 2.92
C ALA A 309 -9.16 6.18 2.73
N SER A 310 -9.52 5.53 1.63
CA SER A 310 -9.15 4.14 1.40
C SER A 310 -7.64 3.95 1.29
N GLN A 311 -6.89 4.91 0.72
CA GLN A 311 -5.42 4.92 0.81
C GLN A 311 -4.85 4.89 2.23
N THR A 312 -5.62 5.37 3.21
CA THR A 312 -5.20 5.46 4.62
C THR A 312 -5.63 4.24 5.43
N TYR A 313 -6.83 3.72 5.14
CA TYR A 313 -7.49 2.73 5.98
C TYR A 313 -7.57 1.32 5.36
N PHE A 314 -7.38 1.19 4.05
CA PHE A 314 -7.38 -0.13 3.39
C PHE A 314 -5.92 -0.57 3.26
N GLN A 315 -5.61 -1.66 3.92
CA GLN A 315 -4.31 -2.30 3.84
C GLN A 315 -4.26 -3.26 2.64
N PRO A 316 -3.09 -3.75 2.22
CA PRO A 316 -3.00 -4.66 1.07
C PRO A 316 -3.95 -5.87 1.15
N PRO A 317 -4.16 -6.55 2.31
CA PRO A 317 -5.17 -7.61 2.41
C PRO A 317 -6.61 -7.13 2.15
N ASP A 318 -6.95 -5.90 2.53
CA ASP A 318 -8.27 -5.31 2.25
C ASP A 318 -8.49 -5.11 0.75
N LEU A 319 -7.45 -4.75 0.00
CA LEU A 319 -7.52 -4.60 -1.46
C LEU A 319 -7.65 -5.96 -2.15
N VAL A 320 -6.99 -7.00 -1.63
CA VAL A 320 -7.18 -8.38 -2.09
C VAL A 320 -8.62 -8.82 -1.85
N ASP A 321 -9.14 -8.66 -0.63
CA ASP A 321 -10.52 -8.99 -0.28
C ASP A 321 -11.54 -8.22 -1.16
N LEU A 322 -11.35 -6.91 -1.33
CA LEU A 322 -12.17 -6.07 -2.19
C LEU A 322 -12.18 -6.58 -3.65
N THR A 323 -11.00 -6.92 -4.18
CA THR A 323 -10.85 -7.44 -5.54
C THR A 323 -11.57 -8.77 -5.72
N LEU A 324 -11.37 -9.71 -4.78
CA LEU A 324 -11.98 -11.03 -4.82
C LEU A 324 -13.51 -10.94 -4.69
N ARG A 325 -14.03 -10.10 -3.79
CA ARG A 325 -15.48 -9.87 -3.64
C ARG A 325 -16.08 -9.22 -4.88
N SER A 326 -15.40 -8.22 -5.43
CA SER A 326 -15.84 -7.54 -6.65
C SER A 326 -15.89 -8.51 -7.84
N ARG A 327 -14.90 -9.41 -7.98
CA ARG A 327 -14.88 -10.45 -9.02
C ARG A 327 -15.96 -11.52 -8.80
N THR A 328 -16.16 -11.96 -7.56
CA THR A 328 -17.11 -13.03 -7.22
C THR A 328 -18.56 -12.58 -7.34
N SER A 329 -18.88 -11.39 -6.81
CA SER A 329 -20.24 -10.86 -6.76
C SER A 329 -20.79 -10.44 -8.13
N ARG A 330 -19.96 -10.43 -9.18
CA ARG A 330 -20.34 -10.07 -10.55
C ARG A 330 -20.82 -11.27 -11.38
N LYS A 331 -20.62 -12.51 -10.94
CA LYS A 331 -21.04 -13.70 -11.69
C LYS A 331 -22.37 -14.21 -11.12
N PRO A 332 -23.50 -14.16 -11.86
CA PRO A 332 -24.68 -14.90 -11.46
C PRO A 332 -24.35 -16.39 -11.30
N PRO A 333 -24.90 -17.12 -10.31
CA PRO A 333 -25.94 -16.70 -9.36
C PRO A 333 -25.39 -16.17 -8.02
N TYR A 334 -24.11 -15.79 -7.92
CA TYR A 334 -23.50 -15.46 -6.64
C TYR A 334 -24.05 -14.15 -6.04
N PRO A 335 -24.43 -14.13 -4.76
CA PRO A 335 -24.92 -12.93 -4.11
C PRO A 335 -23.80 -11.91 -3.88
N LEU A 336 -24.18 -10.65 -3.66
CA LEU A 336 -23.27 -9.62 -3.16
C LEU A 336 -22.67 -10.08 -1.83
N LEU A 337 -21.34 -10.11 -1.73
CA LEU A 337 -20.62 -10.55 -0.52
C LEU A 337 -20.30 -9.35 0.40
N PRO A 338 -21.13 -9.04 1.42
CA PRO A 338 -20.92 -7.85 2.25
C PRO A 338 -19.60 -7.91 3.00
N THR A 339 -18.99 -6.75 3.24
CA THR A 339 -17.78 -6.64 4.07
C THR A 339 -18.09 -7.15 5.49
N PRO A 340 -17.23 -8.02 6.08
CA PRO A 340 -17.45 -8.49 7.43
C PRO A 340 -17.44 -7.34 8.44
N CYS A 341 -18.34 -7.37 9.43
CA CYS A 341 -18.40 -6.34 10.47
C CYS A 341 -17.07 -6.17 11.23
N SER A 342 -16.32 -7.26 11.41
CA SER A 342 -14.98 -7.22 12.00
C SER A 342 -14.03 -6.34 11.18
N THR A 343 -14.02 -6.49 9.86
CA THR A 343 -13.21 -5.68 8.95
C THR A 343 -13.56 -4.20 9.05
N GLU A 344 -14.85 -3.85 9.12
CA GLU A 344 -15.27 -2.45 9.27
C GLU A 344 -14.74 -1.81 10.57
N LYS A 345 -14.80 -2.55 11.68
CA LYS A 345 -14.29 -2.09 12.98
C LYS A 345 -12.78 -1.92 12.99
N TYR A 346 -12.05 -2.86 12.36
CA TYR A 346 -10.60 -2.79 12.24
C TYR A 346 -10.17 -1.57 11.43
N ARG A 347 -10.85 -1.27 10.31
CA ARG A 347 -10.51 -0.11 9.49
C ARG A 347 -10.72 1.21 10.23
N ARG A 348 -11.80 1.32 11.01
CA ARG A 348 -12.15 2.57 11.70
C ARG A 348 -12.91 2.36 13.00
N PRO A 349 -12.23 2.32 14.15
CA PRO A 349 -12.86 2.04 15.43
C PRO A 349 -13.57 3.25 16.07
N LEU A 350 -13.31 4.50 15.65
CA LEU A 350 -13.84 5.72 16.29
C LEU A 350 -15.24 6.14 15.78
N PRO A 351 -16.31 6.08 16.63
CA PRO A 351 -17.68 6.43 16.27
C PRO A 351 -17.94 7.93 16.03
N SER A 352 -17.12 8.81 16.62
CA SER A 352 -17.34 10.26 16.69
C SER A 352 -17.33 11.00 15.35
N LEU A 353 -16.96 10.30 14.28
CA LEU A 353 -16.85 10.84 12.93
C LEU A 353 -17.81 10.15 11.95
N PHE A 354 -18.71 9.30 12.44
CA PHE A 354 -19.71 8.61 11.62
C PHE A 354 -20.85 9.56 11.25
N TYR A 355 -21.41 9.35 10.07
CA TYR A 355 -22.58 10.09 9.63
C TYR A 355 -23.83 9.32 10.03
N PRO A 356 -24.94 10.00 10.33
CA PRO A 356 -26.23 9.34 10.39
C PRO A 356 -26.55 8.69 9.04
N GLY A 357 -27.30 7.57 9.03
CA GLY A 357 -27.60 6.79 7.83
C GLY A 357 -28.64 7.46 6.94
N HIS A 358 -28.18 8.21 5.94
CA HIS A 358 -29.00 8.92 4.96
C HIS A 358 -28.55 8.61 3.53
N ASP A 359 -29.39 8.97 2.56
CA ASP A 359 -29.02 8.98 1.14
C ASP A 359 -27.92 10.02 0.90
N LEU A 360 -26.85 9.61 0.21
CA LEU A 360 -25.73 10.47 -0.19
C LEU A 360 -26.16 11.62 -1.11
N ASN A 361 -27.28 11.48 -1.82
CA ASN A 361 -27.83 12.47 -2.72
C ASN A 361 -28.77 13.48 -2.04
N CYS A 362 -29.01 13.35 -0.73
CA CYS A 362 -29.88 14.25 0.01
C CYS A 362 -29.38 15.70 -0.04
N THR A 363 -30.08 16.56 -0.77
CA THR A 363 -29.71 17.96 -1.04
C THR A 363 -29.57 18.78 0.25
N HIS A 364 -30.43 18.55 1.24
CA HIS A 364 -30.42 19.24 2.53
C HIS A 364 -29.19 18.90 3.38
N LEU A 365 -28.57 17.73 3.16
CA LEU A 365 -27.43 17.26 3.94
C LEU A 365 -26.07 17.50 3.26
N LYS A 366 -26.05 17.97 2.00
CA LYS A 366 -24.80 18.20 1.23
C LYS A 366 -23.79 19.06 1.99
N ALA A 367 -24.22 20.16 2.59
CA ALA A 367 -23.35 21.04 3.37
C ALA A 367 -22.83 20.37 4.66
N SER A 368 -23.59 19.42 5.23
CA SER A 368 -23.14 18.61 6.35
C SER A 368 -22.11 17.57 5.90
N PHE A 369 -22.40 16.87 4.79
CA PHE A 369 -21.46 15.94 4.19
C PHE A 369 -20.13 16.60 3.89
N GLN A 370 -20.16 17.75 3.22
CA GLN A 370 -18.97 18.52 2.89
C GLN A 370 -18.13 18.91 4.11
N ARG A 371 -18.76 19.41 5.19
CA ARG A 371 -18.03 19.78 6.43
C ARG A 371 -17.31 18.59 7.05
N THR A 372 -17.99 17.46 7.17
CA THR A 372 -17.39 16.26 7.76
C THR A 372 -16.37 15.63 6.80
N SER A 373 -16.56 15.70 5.47
CA SER A 373 -15.56 15.30 4.48
C SER A 373 -14.27 16.07 4.65
N ILE A 374 -14.36 17.40 4.85
CA ILE A 374 -13.19 18.24 5.12
C ILE A 374 -12.48 17.79 6.41
N ALA A 375 -13.23 17.52 7.48
CA ALA A 375 -12.64 17.02 8.72
C ALA A 375 -11.88 15.69 8.51
N HIS A 376 -12.46 14.75 7.77
CA HIS A 376 -11.80 13.48 7.39
C HIS A 376 -10.54 13.73 6.58
N LEU A 377 -10.62 14.55 5.54
CA LEU A 377 -9.48 14.85 4.69
C LEU A 377 -8.38 15.55 5.50
N THR A 378 -8.72 16.44 6.44
CA THR A 378 -7.73 17.09 7.30
C THR A 378 -7.05 16.09 8.22
N LEU A 379 -7.80 15.14 8.81
CA LEU A 379 -7.24 14.04 9.61
C LEU A 379 -6.27 13.17 8.80
N ILE A 380 -6.66 12.84 7.57
CA ILE A 380 -5.87 12.02 6.63
C ILE A 380 -4.61 12.75 6.15
N THR A 381 -4.71 14.05 5.89
CA THR A 381 -3.60 14.87 5.39
C THR A 381 -2.56 15.08 6.48
N ARG A 382 -2.97 15.43 7.70
CA ARG A 382 -2.02 15.63 8.82
C ARG A 382 -1.33 14.34 9.26
N SER A 383 -1.98 13.18 9.08
CA SER A 383 -1.40 11.88 9.42
C SER A 383 -0.48 11.32 8.33
N SER A 384 -0.41 11.99 7.17
CA SER A 384 0.35 11.53 6.03
C SER A 384 1.83 11.31 6.37
N PHE A 385 2.41 10.22 5.84
CA PHE A 385 3.85 10.01 5.91
C PHE A 385 4.64 10.98 5.00
N HIS A 386 4.02 11.98 4.36
CA HIS A 386 4.75 13.09 3.74
C HIS A 386 5.19 14.16 4.76
N GLN A 387 4.56 14.25 5.93
CA GLN A 387 4.85 15.32 6.90
C GLN A 387 6.33 15.35 7.29
N THR A 388 6.90 16.55 7.35
CA THR A 388 8.22 16.84 7.92
C THR A 388 8.15 18.09 8.80
N SER A 389 9.21 18.37 9.57
CA SER A 389 9.32 19.63 10.32
C SER A 389 9.29 20.87 9.42
N HIS A 390 9.68 20.73 8.15
CA HIS A 390 9.74 21.82 7.16
C HIS A 390 8.51 21.87 6.25
N ASP A 391 7.82 20.74 6.07
CA ASP A 391 6.62 20.61 5.27
C ASP A 391 5.50 20.01 6.13
N MET A 392 4.91 20.90 6.93
CA MET A 392 3.67 20.59 7.62
C MET A 392 2.51 20.92 6.69
N SER A 393 1.67 19.94 6.37
CA SER A 393 0.44 20.15 5.62
C SER A 393 -0.61 20.81 6.54
N GLN A 394 -0.36 22.08 6.87
CA GLN A 394 -1.30 22.95 7.57
C GLN A 394 -2.27 23.64 6.62
N GLY A 395 -2.15 23.41 5.30
CA GLY A 395 -3.06 23.93 4.30
C GLY A 395 -4.49 23.46 4.58
N GLY A 396 -5.33 24.38 5.05
CA GLY A 396 -6.75 24.12 5.24
C GLY A 396 -7.35 23.57 3.95
N ILE A 397 -7.99 22.41 4.04
CA ILE A 397 -8.70 21.79 2.92
C ILE A 397 -9.94 22.63 2.70
N SER A 398 -9.78 23.69 1.91
CA SER A 398 -10.85 24.62 1.63
C SER A 398 -11.69 24.06 0.49
N PRO A 399 -13.02 24.05 0.63
CA PRO A 399 -13.85 23.89 -0.53
C PRO A 399 -13.67 25.11 -1.43
N SER A 400 -13.37 24.90 -2.71
CA SER A 400 -13.64 25.93 -3.70
C SER A 400 -15.12 26.31 -3.61
N ALA A 401 -15.41 27.61 -3.51
CA ALA A 401 -16.77 28.14 -3.39
C ALA A 401 -17.75 27.42 -4.33
N LEU A 402 -18.79 26.78 -3.78
CA LEU A 402 -20.07 26.27 -4.32
C LEU A 402 -20.25 25.90 -5.83
N GLY A 403 -19.18 25.77 -6.60
CA GLY A 403 -19.19 25.40 -8.02
C GLY A 403 -18.72 23.98 -8.26
N GLU A 404 -18.35 23.68 -9.51
CA GLU A 404 -17.90 22.37 -9.99
C GLU A 404 -16.52 21.93 -9.48
N ALA A 405 -15.77 22.84 -8.86
CA ALA A 405 -14.39 22.57 -8.48
C ALA A 405 -14.29 21.54 -7.34
N LEU A 406 -13.33 20.63 -7.49
CA LEU A 406 -13.06 19.52 -6.58
C LEU A 406 -12.34 19.95 -5.30
N PHE A 407 -12.19 19.03 -4.35
CA PHE A 407 -11.32 19.29 -3.21
C PHE A 407 -9.89 19.45 -3.71
N LYS A 408 -9.23 20.55 -3.32
CA LYS A 408 -7.79 20.76 -3.60
C LYS A 408 -6.96 19.95 -2.61
N VAL A 409 -7.02 18.62 -2.70
CA VAL A 409 -6.30 17.70 -1.82
C VAL A 409 -5.15 17.08 -2.59
N PRO A 410 -3.90 17.34 -2.20
CA PRO A 410 -2.75 16.66 -2.79
C PRO A 410 -2.69 15.19 -2.39
N ASP A 411 -2.26 14.31 -3.31
CA ASP A 411 -1.89 12.95 -2.94
C ASP A 411 -0.49 12.95 -2.32
N HIS A 412 -0.45 13.21 -1.02
CA HIS A 412 0.80 13.29 -0.27
C HIS A 412 1.59 11.98 -0.27
N ALA A 413 0.91 10.84 -0.31
CA ALA A 413 1.56 9.53 -0.31
C ALA A 413 2.30 9.28 -1.61
N ARG A 414 1.63 9.53 -2.76
CA ARG A 414 2.24 9.52 -4.09
C ARG A 414 3.42 10.47 -4.18
N ARG A 415 3.26 11.71 -3.70
CA ARG A 415 4.32 12.74 -3.73
C ARG A 415 5.53 12.34 -2.92
N TYR A 416 5.33 11.77 -1.73
CA TYR A 416 6.43 11.31 -0.88
C TYR A 416 7.22 10.23 -1.60
N LEU A 417 6.57 9.18 -2.12
CA LEU A 417 7.26 8.08 -2.80
C LEU A 417 7.97 8.56 -4.08
N ALA A 418 7.35 9.45 -4.84
CA ALA A 418 7.98 10.09 -5.99
C ALA A 418 9.22 10.91 -5.59
N ASP A 419 9.13 11.72 -4.53
CA ASP A 419 10.25 12.51 -4.04
C ASP A 419 11.40 11.62 -3.53
N ARG A 420 11.09 10.53 -2.83
CA ARG A 420 12.09 9.54 -2.39
C ARG A 420 12.87 8.93 -3.56
N VAL A 421 12.20 8.59 -4.65
CA VAL A 421 12.87 8.13 -5.89
C VAL A 421 13.80 9.20 -6.44
N LEU A 422 13.33 10.44 -6.53
CA LEU A 422 14.09 11.56 -7.07
C LEU A 422 15.33 11.87 -6.21
N VAL A 423 15.17 11.88 -4.89
CA VAL A 423 16.28 12.07 -3.94
C VAL A 423 17.30 10.94 -4.05
N ALA A 424 16.86 9.67 -4.13
CA ALA A 424 17.76 8.52 -4.28
C ALA A 424 18.54 8.58 -5.61
N PHE A 425 17.90 9.04 -6.70
CA PHE A 425 18.55 9.25 -7.97
C PHE A 425 19.57 10.41 -7.91
N GLU A 426 19.15 11.57 -7.39
CA GLU A 426 19.93 12.82 -7.33
C GLU A 426 21.15 12.72 -6.39
N LYS A 427 21.09 11.87 -5.36
CA LYS A 427 22.17 11.72 -4.36
C LYS A 427 23.53 11.39 -4.97
N ASP A 428 23.54 10.59 -6.03
CA ASP A 428 24.76 10.14 -6.71
C ASP A 428 24.88 10.72 -8.13
N GLU A 429 24.09 11.77 -8.42
CA GLU A 429 24.06 12.39 -9.74
C GLU A 429 25.27 13.34 -9.94
N VAL A 430 26.04 13.09 -11.00
CA VAL A 430 27.03 14.07 -11.47
C VAL A 430 26.30 15.12 -12.31
N ARG A 431 26.24 16.36 -11.79
CA ARG A 431 25.64 17.49 -12.52
C ARG A 431 26.45 17.82 -13.76
N GLU A 432 26.01 17.29 -14.89
CA GLU A 432 26.55 17.62 -16.21
C GLU A 432 25.78 18.78 -16.85
N ARG A 433 26.52 19.74 -17.43
CA ARG A 433 25.95 20.90 -18.10
C ARG A 433 25.15 20.45 -19.33
N GLY A 434 23.85 20.74 -19.38
CA GLY A 434 22.97 20.48 -20.53
C GLY A 434 21.91 19.39 -20.33
N LYS A 435 21.94 18.64 -19.22
CA LYS A 435 20.87 17.68 -18.89
C LYS A 435 19.68 18.37 -18.23
N ARG A 436 18.46 17.95 -18.59
CA ARG A 436 17.21 18.42 -17.96
C ARG A 436 17.13 17.96 -16.51
N GLU A 437 16.43 18.72 -15.67
CA GLU A 437 16.14 18.30 -14.30
C GLU A 437 15.16 17.11 -14.31
N MET A 438 15.51 16.03 -13.60
CA MET A 438 14.70 14.81 -13.57
C MET A 438 13.29 15.08 -13.02
N ARG A 439 13.17 15.99 -12.06
CA ARG A 439 11.89 16.41 -11.46
C ARG A 439 10.87 16.91 -12.48
N GLY A 440 11.33 17.65 -13.51
CA GLY A 440 10.47 18.14 -14.59
C GLY A 440 10.03 17.07 -15.60
N VAL A 441 10.76 15.95 -15.67
CA VAL A 441 10.50 14.84 -16.60
C VAL A 441 9.66 13.75 -15.94
N TRP A 442 9.87 13.52 -14.65
CA TRP A 442 9.30 12.42 -13.88
C TRP A 442 7.79 12.26 -14.04
N GLY A 443 7.03 13.33 -13.79
CA GLY A 443 5.57 13.29 -13.82
C GLY A 443 4.97 12.87 -15.17
N LYS A 444 5.67 13.14 -16.28
CA LYS A 444 5.20 12.80 -17.64
C LYS A 444 5.59 11.40 -18.09
N LYS A 445 6.74 10.90 -17.62
CA LYS A 445 7.32 9.65 -18.11
C LYS A 445 7.04 8.47 -17.18
N TRP A 446 6.93 8.70 -15.87
CA TRP A 446 6.70 7.64 -14.90
C TRP A 446 5.40 6.87 -15.15
N SER A 447 4.31 7.56 -15.51
CA SER A 447 3.02 6.95 -15.83
C SER A 447 3.09 5.95 -17.00
N ILE A 448 4.10 6.06 -17.86
CA ILE A 448 4.29 5.22 -19.03
C ILE A 448 5.12 3.98 -18.69
N VAL A 449 6.12 4.11 -17.81
CA VAL A 449 7.14 3.06 -17.58
C VAL A 449 7.08 2.41 -16.21
N GLY A 450 6.34 2.99 -15.26
CA GLY A 450 6.29 2.54 -13.87
C GLY A 450 5.76 1.12 -13.71
N TRP A 451 4.84 0.69 -14.58
CA TRP A 451 4.29 -0.67 -14.56
C TRP A 451 5.32 -1.75 -14.91
N ALA A 452 6.40 -1.40 -15.61
CA ALA A 452 7.42 -2.34 -16.08
C ALA A 452 8.69 -2.34 -15.20
N VAL A 453 8.66 -1.69 -14.04
CA VAL A 453 9.83 -1.43 -13.19
C VAL A 453 10.68 -2.66 -12.91
N TRP A 454 10.04 -3.80 -12.61
CA TRP A 454 10.69 -5.05 -12.24
C TRP A 454 11.64 -5.58 -13.31
N TRP A 455 11.36 -5.28 -14.58
CA TRP A 455 12.12 -5.84 -15.69
C TRP A 455 13.14 -4.88 -16.28
N TRP A 456 12.87 -3.56 -16.29
CA TRP A 456 13.88 -2.60 -16.75
C TRP A 456 14.85 -2.19 -15.63
N ALA A 457 14.45 -2.30 -14.37
CA ALA A 457 15.28 -2.07 -13.19
C ALA A 457 15.67 -3.43 -12.59
N GLY A 458 16.54 -4.18 -13.27
CA GLY A 458 17.05 -5.45 -12.74
C GLY A 458 18.24 -5.31 -11.78
N SER A 459 18.77 -4.11 -11.62
CA SER A 459 19.81 -3.76 -10.64
C SER A 459 19.79 -2.25 -10.41
N GLU A 460 20.46 -1.78 -9.37
CA GLU A 460 20.62 -0.34 -9.07
C GLU A 460 21.24 0.41 -10.26
N GLU A 461 22.29 -0.14 -10.89
CA GLU A 461 22.96 0.49 -12.04
C GLU A 461 22.05 0.55 -13.27
N LYS A 462 21.29 -0.52 -13.54
CA LYS A 462 20.31 -0.55 -14.64
C LYS A 462 19.20 0.48 -14.40
N ALA A 463 18.72 0.59 -13.16
CA ALA A 463 17.72 1.58 -12.79
C ALA A 463 18.22 3.00 -13.04
N ARG A 464 19.44 3.32 -12.58
CA ARG A 464 20.08 4.63 -12.80
C ARG A 464 20.27 4.94 -14.27
N MET A 465 20.82 3.99 -15.05
CA MET A 465 20.98 4.18 -16.49
C MET A 465 19.64 4.41 -17.21
N LYS A 466 18.56 3.74 -16.78
CA LYS A 466 17.24 3.96 -17.37
C LYS A 466 16.68 5.33 -16.99
N MET A 467 16.82 5.76 -15.75
CA MET A 467 16.44 7.10 -15.29
C MET A 467 17.19 8.19 -16.07
N GLU A 468 18.50 8.01 -16.29
CA GLU A 468 19.31 8.88 -17.15
C GLU A 468 18.80 8.92 -18.60
N ARG A 469 18.41 7.77 -19.16
CA ARG A 469 17.79 7.74 -20.50
C ARG A 469 16.45 8.46 -20.53
N LEU A 470 15.60 8.29 -19.51
CA LEU A 470 14.32 9.00 -19.42
C LEU A 470 14.54 10.52 -19.42
N ARG A 471 15.60 10.98 -18.77
CA ARG A 471 16.04 12.38 -18.72
C ARG A 471 16.60 12.88 -20.06
N ALA A 472 17.31 12.02 -20.79
CA ALA A 472 18.01 12.36 -22.04
C ALA A 472 17.15 12.30 -23.31
N ILE A 473 16.00 11.60 -23.29
CA ILE A 473 15.15 11.47 -24.49
C ILE A 473 14.47 12.82 -24.82
N GLU A 474 15.00 13.50 -25.84
CA GLU A 474 14.27 14.42 -26.71
C GLU A 474 13.93 13.69 -28.02
N GLN A 475 12.63 13.49 -28.26
CA GLN A 475 11.86 13.91 -29.44
C GLN A 475 10.45 13.37 -29.28
#